data_AF-A0A6C0D3P9-F1
#
_entry.id   AF-A0A6C0D3P9-F1
#
_cell.length_a   1.000
_cell.length_b   1.000
_cell.length_c   1.000
_cell.angle_alpha   90.00
_cell.angle_beta   90.00
_cell.angle_gamma   90.00
#
_symmetry.space_group_name_H-M   'P 1'
#
loop_
_entity.id
_entity.type
_entity.pdbx_description
1 polymer ?
#
loop_
_entity_poly.entity_id
_entity_poly.type
_entity_poly.pdbx_seq_one_letter_code
_entity_poly.pdbx_strand_id
1 'polypeptide(L)'
;MSYNFNMKINYETNEEYRQYFRELCGMTNFLLDPSMNTLELDEETLDEQQFDMDAASKTMDYIWESTKKNSLFQRIYSKAAAIMLSDNNEIGLAIMISYDYLDVFHKCFVEFMREPLLFDENNIAYLAVLERFTKLGYNRT
;
A
#
# COMPACT_ATOMS: atom_id res chain seq x y z
N MET A 1 -15.04 -7.31 -1.02
CA MET A 1 -13.60 -7.14 -1.32
C MET A 1 -12.85 -8.33 -0.73
N SER A 2 -11.88 -8.91 -1.43
CA SER A 2 -11.06 -10.02 -0.94
C SER A 2 -9.62 -9.54 -0.72
N TYR A 3 -9.35 -8.90 0.43
CA TYR A 3 -7.99 -8.52 0.79
C TYR A 3 -7.22 -9.75 1.29
N ASN A 4 -6.05 -10.04 0.73
CA ASN A 4 -5.28 -11.22 1.10
C ASN A 4 -4.46 -11.01 2.39
N PHE A 5 -5.06 -11.34 3.55
CA PHE A 5 -4.40 -11.21 4.86
C PHE A 5 -3.28 -12.22 5.14
N ASN A 6 -3.11 -13.24 4.29
CA ASN A 6 -2.09 -14.28 4.49
C ASN A 6 -0.86 -14.07 3.60
N MET A 7 -0.88 -13.02 2.78
CA MET A 7 0.19 -12.70 1.88
C MET A 7 1.46 -12.31 2.65
N LYS A 8 2.61 -12.81 2.20
CA LYS A 8 3.91 -12.37 2.71
C LYS A 8 4.55 -11.51 1.63
N ILE A 9 4.54 -10.21 1.86
CA ILE A 9 5.13 -9.24 0.93
C ILE A 9 6.64 -9.21 1.14
N ASN A 10 7.38 -9.55 0.08
CA ASN A 10 8.84 -9.44 0.02
C ASN A 10 9.24 -9.21 -1.44
N TYR A 11 9.71 -8.00 -1.75
CA TYR A 11 10.14 -7.60 -3.08
C TYR A 11 11.45 -6.83 -2.99
N GLU A 12 12.28 -6.96 -4.02
CA GLU A 12 13.54 -6.22 -4.20
C GLU A 12 13.54 -5.41 -5.50
N THR A 13 12.60 -5.69 -6.41
CA THR A 13 12.46 -4.99 -7.69
C THR A 13 11.08 -4.35 -7.85
N ASN A 14 11.00 -3.34 -8.71
CA ASN A 14 9.75 -2.68 -9.05
C ASN A 14 8.72 -3.67 -9.65
N GLU A 15 9.18 -4.62 -10.45
CA GLU A 15 8.34 -5.65 -11.07
C GLU A 15 7.70 -6.55 -10.01
N GLU A 16 8.49 -7.04 -9.04
CA GLU A 16 7.98 -7.84 -7.94
C GLU A 16 6.96 -7.05 -7.12
N TYR A 17 7.27 -5.81 -6.75
CA TYR A 17 6.33 -4.94 -6.04
C TYR A 17 4.98 -4.82 -6.78
N ARG A 18 5.01 -4.56 -8.09
CA ARG A 18 3.78 -4.43 -8.89
C ARG A 18 2.98 -5.72 -8.89
N GLN A 19 3.64 -6.88 -8.98
CA GLN A 19 2.97 -8.18 -8.86
C GLN A 19 2.33 -8.38 -7.48
N TYR A 20 3.05 -8.07 -6.40
CA TYR A 20 2.52 -8.16 -5.04
C TYR A 20 1.31 -7.24 -4.85
N PHE A 21 1.39 -6.01 -5.33
CA PHE A 21 0.31 -5.04 -5.23
C PHE A 21 -0.93 -5.48 -6.03
N ARG A 22 -0.75 -6.00 -7.25
CA ARG A 22 -1.83 -6.56 -8.07
C ARG A 22 -2.56 -7.70 -7.36
N GLU A 23 -1.81 -8.67 -6.82
CA GLU A 23 -2.39 -9.80 -6.10
C GLU A 23 -3.11 -9.33 -4.83
N LEU A 24 -2.53 -8.38 -4.09
CA LEU A 24 -3.14 -7.82 -2.88
C LEU A 24 -4.49 -7.14 -3.18
N CYS A 25 -4.55 -6.42 -4.29
CA CYS A 25 -5.76 -5.73 -4.75
C CYS A 25 -6.76 -6.66 -5.45
N GLY A 26 -6.38 -7.91 -5.74
CA GLY A 26 -7.19 -8.83 -6.53
C GLY A 26 -7.43 -8.33 -7.95
N MET A 27 -6.44 -7.65 -8.54
CA MET A 27 -6.53 -7.13 -9.91
C MET A 27 -6.65 -8.30 -10.88
N THR A 28 -7.69 -8.30 -11.70
CA THR A 28 -7.81 -9.22 -12.82
C THR A 28 -7.16 -8.58 -14.03
N ASN A 29 -6.25 -9.30 -14.70
CA ASN A 29 -5.63 -8.82 -15.93
C ASN A 29 -6.73 -8.41 -16.91
N PHE A 30 -6.89 -7.10 -17.12
CA PHE A 30 -7.73 -6.61 -18.19
C PHE A 30 -7.05 -6.98 -19.51
N LEU A 31 -7.84 -7.55 -20.41
CA LEU A 31 -7.42 -7.82 -21.77
C LEU A 31 -6.96 -6.50 -22.36
N LEU A 32 -5.67 -6.40 -22.71
CA LEU A 32 -5.14 -5.30 -23.50
C LEU A 32 -6.07 -5.08 -24.69
N ASP A 33 -6.42 -3.83 -24.98
CA ASP A 33 -7.05 -3.48 -26.24
C ASP A 33 -6.17 -4.07 -27.37
N PRO A 34 -6.70 -4.98 -28.22
CA PRO A 34 -5.92 -5.58 -29.30
C PRO A 34 -5.25 -4.56 -30.22
N SER A 35 -5.72 -3.31 -30.24
CA SER A 35 -5.08 -2.20 -30.95
C SER A 35 -3.67 -1.86 -30.43
N MET A 36 -3.38 -2.11 -29.15
CA MET A 36 -2.08 -1.83 -28.51
C MET A 36 -1.00 -2.86 -28.85
N ASN A 37 -1.38 -4.06 -29.30
CA ASN A 37 -0.43 -5.07 -29.78
C ASN A 37 0.35 -4.63 -31.04
N THR A 38 -0.05 -3.53 -31.68
CA THR A 38 0.62 -2.98 -32.86
C THR A 38 1.69 -1.94 -32.53
N LEU A 39 1.77 -1.52 -31.25
CA LEU A 39 2.78 -0.60 -30.77
C LEU A 39 3.92 -1.39 -30.13
N GLU A 40 5.16 -1.09 -30.53
CA GLU A 40 6.36 -1.56 -29.83
C GLU A 40 6.51 -0.79 -28.51
N LEU A 41 5.66 -1.13 -27.54
CA LEU A 41 5.74 -0.61 -26.18
C LEU A 41 6.73 -1.45 -25.37
N ASP A 42 7.51 -0.79 -24.53
CA ASP A 42 8.32 -1.47 -23.53
C ASP A 42 7.44 -2.10 -22.44
N GLU A 43 8.03 -3.03 -21.68
CA GLU A 43 7.33 -3.84 -20.68
C GLU A 43 6.72 -3.00 -19.55
N GLU A 44 7.35 -1.89 -19.17
CA GLU A 44 6.86 -1.01 -18.11
C GLU A 44 5.62 -0.24 -18.57
N THR A 45 5.65 0.31 -19.79
CA THR A 45 4.49 0.98 -20.38
C THR A 45 3.30 0.02 -20.55
N LEU A 46 3.57 -1.24 -20.96
CA LEU A 46 2.52 -2.27 -21.06
C LEU A 46 1.93 -2.63 -19.69
N ASP A 47 2.76 -2.73 -18.66
CA ASP A 47 2.31 -2.97 -17.29
C ASP A 47 1.38 -1.86 -16.81
N GLU A 48 1.75 -0.59 -17.02
CA GLU A 48 0.94 0.57 -16.64
C GLU A 48 -0.43 0.59 -17.30
N GLN A 49 -0.52 0.19 -18.57
CA GLN A 49 -1.80 0.10 -19.29
C GLN A 49 -2.72 -1.00 -18.74
N GLN A 50 -2.16 -2.06 -18.16
CA GLN A 50 -2.92 -3.16 -17.56
C GLN A 50 -3.33 -2.88 -16.11
N PHE A 51 -3.01 -1.70 -15.57
CA PHE A 51 -3.31 -1.37 -14.18
C PHE A 51 -4.82 -1.24 -13.94
N ASP A 52 -5.36 -2.12 -13.11
CA ASP A 52 -6.77 -2.10 -12.71
C ASP A 52 -6.99 -1.05 -11.61
N MET A 53 -7.24 0.19 -12.05
CA MET A 53 -7.49 1.32 -11.16
C MET A 53 -8.72 1.10 -10.27
N ASP A 54 -9.75 0.42 -10.76
CA ASP A 54 -10.97 0.16 -9.99
C ASP A 54 -10.70 -0.81 -8.84
N ALA A 55 -9.95 -1.89 -9.08
CA ALA A 55 -9.54 -2.83 -8.04
C ALA A 55 -8.60 -2.17 -7.01
N ALA A 56 -7.65 -1.35 -7.47
CA ALA A 56 -6.78 -0.56 -6.60
C ALA A 56 -7.60 0.37 -5.69
N SER A 57 -8.50 1.17 -6.26
CA SER A 57 -9.34 2.12 -5.52
C SER A 57 -10.20 1.41 -4.48
N LYS A 58 -10.89 0.32 -4.85
CA LYS A 58 -11.70 -0.46 -3.91
C LYS A 58 -10.89 -1.02 -2.74
N THR A 59 -9.63 -1.39 -3.00
CA THR A 59 -8.71 -1.87 -1.96
C THR A 59 -8.33 -0.75 -1.00
N MET A 60 -7.98 0.42 -1.54
CA MET A 60 -7.63 1.59 -0.74
C MET A 60 -8.82 2.08 0.09
N ASP A 61 -10.01 2.15 -0.49
CA ASP A 61 -11.25 2.50 0.20
C ASP A 61 -11.52 1.54 1.36
N TYR A 62 -11.32 0.24 1.14
CA TYR A 62 -11.46 -0.76 2.18
C TYR A 62 -10.49 -0.55 3.35
N ILE A 63 -9.21 -0.30 3.06
CA ILE A 63 -8.19 -0.02 4.09
C ILE A 63 -8.56 1.26 4.84
N TRP A 64 -8.93 2.33 4.12
CA TRP A 64 -9.31 3.61 4.70
C TRP A 64 -10.51 3.46 5.63
N GLU A 65 -11.60 2.86 5.16
CA GLU A 65 -12.81 2.66 5.98
C GLU A 65 -12.54 1.82 7.24
N SER A 66 -11.63 0.84 7.13
CA SER A 66 -11.23 -0.02 8.26
C SER A 66 -10.36 0.71 9.29
N THR A 67 -9.60 1.73 8.87
CA THR A 67 -8.55 2.35 9.70
C THR A 67 -8.81 3.81 10.06
N LYS A 68 -9.76 4.49 9.41
CA LYS A 68 -9.99 5.94 9.56
C LYS A 68 -10.34 6.41 10.98
N LYS A 69 -10.86 5.51 11.82
CA LYS A 69 -11.20 5.79 13.23
C LYS A 69 -10.10 5.40 14.22
N ASN A 70 -9.06 4.70 13.76
CA ASN A 70 -7.96 4.27 14.61
C ASN A 70 -6.88 5.35 14.67
N SER A 71 -6.58 5.85 15.87
CA SER A 71 -5.63 6.95 16.08
C SER A 71 -4.19 6.62 15.66
N LEU A 72 -3.77 5.35 15.77
CA LEU A 72 -2.44 4.90 15.38
C LEU A 72 -2.26 4.94 13.87
N PHE A 73 -3.28 4.51 13.11
CA PHE A 73 -3.27 4.63 11.64
C PHE A 73 -3.36 6.09 11.19
N GLN A 74 -4.18 6.92 11.84
CA GLN A 74 -4.20 8.37 11.54
C GLN A 74 -2.82 9.01 11.76
N ARG A 75 -2.08 8.59 12.79
CA ARG A 75 -0.71 9.04 13.02
C ARG A 75 0.25 8.57 11.92
N ILE A 76 0.13 7.31 11.47
CA ILE A 76 0.91 6.80 10.33
C ILE A 76 0.64 7.64 9.08
N TYR A 77 -0.64 7.83 8.73
CA TYR A 77 -1.03 8.56 7.53
C TYR A 77 -0.61 10.02 7.56
N SER A 78 -0.78 10.70 8.70
CA SER A 78 -0.33 12.08 8.86
C SER A 78 1.19 12.21 8.71
N LYS A 79 1.96 11.29 9.30
CA LYS A 79 3.43 11.25 9.12
C LYS A 79 3.82 11.02 7.67
N ALA A 80 3.17 10.08 7.01
CA ALA A 80 3.41 9.80 5.60
C ALA A 80 3.07 11.02 4.72
N ALA A 81 1.89 11.62 4.90
CA ALA A 81 1.46 12.79 4.15
C ALA A 81 2.44 13.98 4.31
N ALA A 82 2.97 14.18 5.52
CA ALA A 82 3.94 15.24 5.81
C ALA A 82 5.25 15.10 5.02
N ILE A 83 5.61 13.89 4.56
CA ILE A 83 6.75 13.67 3.65
C ILE A 83 6.52 14.39 2.32
N MET A 84 5.29 14.39 1.83
CA MET A 84 4.85 15.07 0.62
C MET A 84 4.36 16.50 0.88
N LEU A 85 4.68 17.09 2.04
CA LEU A 85 4.22 18.42 2.45
C LEU A 85 2.68 18.55 2.43
N SER A 86 1.99 17.47 2.79
CA SER A 86 0.53 17.40 2.82
C SER A 86 0.02 17.04 4.21
N ASP A 87 -1.16 17.56 4.55
CA ASP A 87 -1.93 17.18 5.74
C ASP A 87 -3.07 16.20 5.41
N ASN A 88 -3.18 15.75 4.14
CA ASN A 88 -4.23 14.84 3.72
C ASN A 88 -3.85 13.38 4.04
N ASN A 89 -4.58 12.76 4.97
CA ASN A 89 -4.36 11.37 5.37
C ASN A 89 -4.63 10.35 4.24
N GLU A 90 -5.44 10.67 3.23
CA GLU A 90 -5.61 9.81 2.05
C GLU A 90 -4.33 9.76 1.20
N ILE A 91 -3.61 10.88 1.11
CA ILE A 91 -2.24 10.91 0.53
C ILE A 91 -1.30 10.07 1.39
N GLY A 92 -1.44 10.16 2.71
CA GLY A 92 -0.71 9.30 3.65
C GLY A 92 -0.91 7.81 3.39
N LEU A 93 -2.16 7.38 3.18
CA LEU A 93 -2.48 6.00 2.80
C LEU A 93 -1.87 5.62 1.44
N ALA A 94 -1.94 6.50 0.45
CA ALA A 94 -1.31 6.27 -0.86
C ALA A 94 0.22 6.03 -0.75
N ILE A 95 0.89 6.73 0.17
CA ILE A 95 2.31 6.50 0.46
C ILE A 95 2.52 5.17 1.19
N MET A 96 1.62 4.77 2.09
CA MET A 96 1.74 3.49 2.81
C MET A 96 1.61 2.26 1.93
N ILE A 97 0.92 2.37 0.80
CA ILE A 97 0.82 1.29 -0.19
C ILE A 97 1.92 1.35 -1.26
N SER A 98 2.80 2.35 -1.22
CA SER A 98 3.89 2.49 -2.19
C SER A 98 5.02 1.49 -1.94
N TYR A 99 5.93 1.41 -2.91
CA TYR A 99 7.13 0.56 -2.87
C TYR A 99 7.91 0.66 -1.55
N ASP A 100 8.03 1.85 -0.97
CA ASP A 100 8.89 2.06 0.20
C ASP A 100 8.33 1.47 1.50
N TYR A 101 7.00 1.25 1.56
CA TYR A 101 6.30 0.97 2.82
C TYR A 101 5.36 -0.23 2.77
N LEU A 102 4.94 -0.70 1.58
CA LEU A 102 3.89 -1.73 1.47
C LEU A 102 4.22 -2.99 2.29
N ASP A 103 5.49 -3.41 2.33
CA ASP A 103 5.94 -4.60 3.05
C ASP A 103 5.72 -4.52 4.57
N VAL A 104 5.99 -3.37 5.19
CA VAL A 104 5.79 -3.14 6.63
C VAL A 104 4.36 -2.72 6.95
N PHE A 105 3.74 -1.92 6.08
CA PHE A 105 2.38 -1.45 6.27
C PHE A 105 1.37 -2.60 6.17
N HIS A 106 1.54 -3.51 5.22
CA HIS A 106 0.68 -4.68 5.09
C HIS A 106 0.68 -5.52 6.37
N LYS A 107 1.86 -5.79 6.96
CA LYS A 107 1.97 -6.53 8.24
C LYS A 107 1.24 -5.81 9.37
N CYS A 108 1.42 -4.49 9.47
CA CYS A 108 0.74 -3.65 10.46
C CYS A 108 -0.78 -3.70 10.30
N PHE A 109 -1.27 -3.60 9.07
CA PHE A 109 -2.70 -3.69 8.77
C PHE A 109 -3.27 -5.09 9.08
N VAL A 110 -2.55 -6.16 8.73
CA VAL A 110 -2.94 -7.54 9.02
C VAL A 110 -3.05 -7.79 10.53
N GLU A 111 -2.09 -7.33 11.33
CA GLU A 111 -2.14 -7.50 12.79
C GLU A 111 -3.34 -6.75 13.40
N PHE A 112 -3.57 -5.51 12.98
CA PHE A 112 -4.75 -4.75 13.39
C PHE A 112 -6.07 -5.46 13.03
N MET A 113 -6.17 -6.01 11.83
CA MET A 113 -7.40 -6.66 11.36
C MET A 113 -7.65 -8.03 12.03
N ARG A 114 -6.60 -8.71 12.49
CA ARG A 114 -6.72 -10.00 13.19
C ARG A 114 -7.04 -9.81 14.68
N GLU A 115 -6.38 -8.87 15.34
CA GLU A 115 -6.50 -8.68 16.80
C GLU A 115 -6.65 -7.18 17.16
N PRO A 116 -7.74 -6.51 16.75
CA PRO A 116 -7.88 -5.05 16.90
C PRO A 116 -7.88 -4.57 18.35
N LEU A 117 -8.25 -5.43 19.31
CA LEU A 117 -8.26 -5.11 20.74
C LEU A 117 -6.87 -5.16 21.38
N LEU A 118 -5.93 -5.88 20.76
CA LEU A 118 -4.54 -6.03 21.22
C LEU A 118 -3.58 -5.14 20.43
N PHE A 119 -4.08 -4.47 19.39
CA PHE A 119 -3.31 -3.56 18.57
C PHE A 119 -3.16 -2.19 19.26
N ASP A 120 -1.97 -1.95 19.82
CA ASP A 120 -1.61 -0.72 20.51
C ASP A 120 -0.28 -0.11 20.00
N GLU A 121 0.18 0.93 20.67
CA GLU A 121 1.42 1.65 20.35
C GLU A 121 2.71 0.84 20.54
N ASN A 122 2.65 -0.30 21.23
CA ASN A 122 3.78 -1.22 21.43
C ASN A 122 3.79 -2.37 20.42
N ASN A 123 2.78 -2.44 19.55
CA ASN A 123 2.69 -3.47 18.51
C ASN A 123 3.93 -3.44 17.60
N ILE A 124 4.55 -4.60 17.38
CA ILE A 124 5.82 -4.72 16.65
C ILE A 124 5.67 -4.26 15.19
N ALA A 125 4.57 -4.62 14.53
CA ALA A 125 4.33 -4.22 13.15
C ALA A 125 4.05 -2.71 13.03
N TYR A 126 3.36 -2.12 14.01
CA TYR A 126 3.20 -0.67 14.11
C TYR A 126 4.55 0.05 14.26
N LEU A 127 5.39 -0.41 15.19
CA LEU A 127 6.72 0.14 15.42
C LEU A 127 7.62 -0.01 14.19
N ALA A 128 7.51 -1.11 13.44
CA ALA A 128 8.28 -1.32 12.21
C ALA A 128 7.94 -0.27 11.12
N VAL A 129 6.67 0.13 11.00
CA VAL A 129 6.28 1.23 10.09
C VAL A 129 6.93 2.54 10.55
N LEU A 130 6.90 2.84 11.85
CA LEU A 130 7.53 4.04 12.38
C LEU A 130 9.05 4.05 12.18
N GLU A 131 9.71 2.91 12.38
CA GLU A 131 11.14 2.74 12.14
C GLU A 131 11.47 2.96 10.66
N ARG A 132 10.62 2.49 9.72
CA ARG A 132 10.82 2.70 8.28
C ARG A 132 10.90 4.17 7.91
N PHE A 133 10.06 5.04 8.49
CA PHE A 133 10.18 6.49 8.29
C PHE A 133 11.56 7.03 8.68
N THR A 134 12.13 6.53 9.79
CA THR A 134 13.45 6.99 10.26
C THR A 134 14.59 6.52 9.37
N LYS A 135 14.54 5.26 8.88
CA LYS A 135 15.56 4.68 8.01
C LYS A 135 15.64 5.37 6.66
N LEU A 136 14.51 5.82 6.14
CA LEU A 136 14.43 6.58 4.89
C LEU A 136 14.75 8.07 5.07
N GLY A 137 15.17 8.49 6.28
CA GLY A 137 15.62 9.85 6.56
C GLY A 137 14.51 10.85 6.89
N TYR A 138 13.27 10.39 7.10
CA TYR A 138 12.12 11.26 7.41
C TYR A 138 12.01 11.57 8.90
N ASN A 139 13.07 12.13 9.48
CA ASN A 139 13.05 12.67 10.84
C ASN A 139 12.53 14.11 10.80
N ARG A 140 11.21 14.28 10.86
CA ARG A 140 10.61 15.56 11.23
C ARG A 140 9.98 15.42 12.62
N THR A 141 10.71 15.96 13.60
CA THR A 141 10.26 16.28 14.97
C THR A 141 9.18 17.33 14.95
#